data_AF-A0A2H5YF64-F1
#
_entry.id   AF-A0A2H5YF64-F1
#
_cell.length_a   1.000
_cell.length_b   1.000
_cell.length_c   1.000
_cell.angle_alpha   90.00
_cell.angle_beta   90.00
_cell.angle_gamma   90.00
#
_symmetry.space_group_name_H-M   'P 1'
#
loop_
_entity.id
_entity.type
_entity.pdbx_description
1 polymer ?
#
loop_
_entity_poly.entity_id
_entity_poly.type
_entity_poly.pdbx_seq_one_letter_code
_entity_poly.pdbx_strand_id
1 'polypeptide(L)'
;MAYIRPETTLDEVLCRYPRLAAHLICESLGYFTPHAAANAIKRHALGRPFACEWYVHMAGWGRDALVEVNRQTIAAAFRHRGRHQGFMADYRQARELVREALAGKAPELASWF
;
A
#
# COMPACT_ATOMS: atom_id res chain seq x y z
N MET A 1 -10.38 9.96 -4.30
CA MET A 1 -9.97 9.93 -2.87
C MET A 1 -9.99 11.35 -2.29
N ALA A 2 -11.15 12.03 -2.33
CA ALA A 2 -11.26 13.48 -2.08
C ALA A 2 -10.92 13.95 -0.64
N TYR A 3 -10.74 13.03 0.30
CA TYR A 3 -10.36 13.31 1.69
C TYR A 3 -8.86 13.54 1.86
N ILE A 4 -8.03 12.93 1.02
CA ILE A 4 -6.58 12.95 1.21
C ILE A 4 -6.01 14.30 0.75
N ARG A 5 -5.32 14.97 1.68
CA ARG A 5 -4.61 16.23 1.46
C ARG A 5 -3.12 16.06 1.80
N PRO A 6 -2.25 17.01 1.41
CA PRO A 6 -0.83 16.95 1.75
C PRO A 6 -0.54 16.75 3.25
N GLU A 7 -1.36 17.34 4.12
CA GLU A 7 -1.26 17.29 5.58
C GLU A 7 -1.81 15.99 6.20
N THR A 8 -2.64 15.23 5.49
CA THR A 8 -3.23 13.99 6.01
C THR A 8 -2.14 13.00 6.41
N THR A 9 -2.14 12.53 7.66
CA THR A 9 -1.12 11.60 8.15
C THR A 9 -1.29 10.21 7.54
N LEU A 10 -0.25 9.37 7.64
CA LEU A 10 -0.36 7.98 7.19
C LEU A 10 -1.35 7.19 8.04
N ASP A 11 -1.45 7.49 9.33
CA ASP A 11 -2.42 6.86 10.24
C ASP A 11 -3.86 7.23 9.87
N GLU A 12 -4.12 8.48 9.50
CA GLU A 12 -5.44 8.90 9.01
C GLU A 12 -5.81 8.19 7.71
N VAL A 13 -4.85 8.05 6.79
CA VAL A 13 -5.06 7.30 5.53
C VAL A 13 -5.31 5.83 5.84
N LEU A 14 -4.52 5.23 6.73
CA LEU A 14 -4.66 3.82 7.11
C LEU A 14 -5.99 3.56 7.81
N CYS A 15 -6.42 4.45 8.69
CA CYS A 15 -7.70 4.40 9.39
C CYS A 15 -8.88 4.51 8.42
N ARG A 16 -8.74 5.37 7.39
CA ARG A 16 -9.78 5.56 6.37
C ARG A 16 -9.83 4.43 5.35
N TYR A 17 -8.69 3.86 4.99
CA TYR A 17 -8.55 2.86 3.92
C TYR A 17 -7.91 1.54 4.36
N PRO A 18 -8.34 0.92 5.48
CA PRO A 18 -7.62 -0.20 6.07
C PRO A 18 -7.74 -1.49 5.25
N ARG A 19 -8.80 -1.63 4.45
CA ARG A 19 -8.98 -2.77 3.54
C ARG A 19 -8.12 -2.63 2.29
N LEU A 20 -8.04 -1.42 1.72
CA LEU A 20 -7.18 -1.16 0.58
C LEU A 20 -5.70 -1.35 0.95
N ALA A 21 -5.29 -0.88 2.14
CA ALA A 21 -3.95 -1.11 2.65
C ALA A 21 -3.65 -2.62 2.76
N ALA A 22 -4.57 -3.42 3.32
CA ALA A 22 -4.40 -4.86 3.40
C ALA A 22 -4.30 -5.53 2.02
N HIS A 23 -5.13 -5.13 1.04
CA HIS A 23 -5.00 -5.65 -0.33
C HIS A 23 -3.66 -5.29 -0.98
N LEU A 24 -3.16 -4.07 -0.76
CA LEU A 24 -1.85 -3.68 -1.26
C LEU A 24 -0.72 -4.49 -0.62
N ILE A 25 -0.82 -4.82 0.67
CA ILE A 25 0.15 -5.70 1.34
C ILE A 25 0.16 -7.08 0.66
N CYS A 26 -1.00 -7.68 0.40
CA CYS A 26 -1.11 -8.98 -0.28
C CYS A 26 -0.49 -8.98 -1.68
N GLU A 27 -0.65 -7.89 -2.43
CA GLU A 27 -0.11 -7.75 -3.80
C GLU A 27 1.40 -7.44 -3.81
N SER A 28 1.93 -6.95 -2.69
CA SER A 28 3.29 -6.41 -2.62
C SER A 28 4.38 -7.43 -2.33
N LEU A 29 4.08 -8.74 -2.22
CA LEU A 29 5.08 -9.78 -1.93
C LEU A 29 6.04 -9.41 -0.76
N GLY A 30 5.52 -8.78 0.30
CA GLY A 30 6.34 -8.37 1.44
C GLY A 30 7.12 -7.06 1.27
N TYR A 31 6.83 -6.24 0.26
CA TYR A 31 7.43 -4.90 0.15
C TYR A 31 6.70 -3.85 0.98
N PHE A 32 5.42 -4.04 1.30
CA PHE A 32 4.64 -3.05 2.04
C PHE A 32 4.45 -3.40 3.52
N THR A 33 4.89 -2.47 4.37
CA THR A 33 4.33 -2.28 5.70
C THR A 33 2.96 -1.58 5.60
N PRO A 34 2.14 -1.59 6.66
CA PRO A 34 0.89 -0.81 6.70
C PRO A 34 1.09 0.68 6.37
N HIS A 35 2.16 1.32 6.89
CA HIS A 35 2.48 2.72 6.56
C HIS A 35 2.99 2.90 5.14
N ALA A 36 3.75 1.95 4.59
CA ALA A 36 4.16 1.99 3.19
C ALA A 36 2.95 1.91 2.25
N ALA A 37 2.00 1.01 2.53
CA ALA A 37 0.73 0.93 1.81
C ALA A 37 -0.09 2.21 1.94
N ALA A 38 -0.18 2.79 3.14
CA ALA A 38 -0.84 4.09 3.35
C ALA A 38 -0.15 5.23 2.58
N ASN A 39 1.18 5.22 2.48
CA ASN A 39 1.93 6.21 1.71
C ASN A 39 1.68 6.04 0.20
N ALA A 40 1.64 4.81 -0.31
CA ALA A 40 1.27 4.53 -1.71
C ALA A 40 -0.12 5.10 -2.04
N ILE A 41 -1.12 4.82 -1.18
CA ILE A 41 -2.48 5.36 -1.26
C ILE A 41 -2.48 6.89 -1.28
N LYS A 42 -1.77 7.52 -0.32
CA LYS A 42 -1.68 8.98 -0.21
C LYS A 42 -1.08 9.59 -1.47
N ARG A 43 0.03 9.04 -1.94
CA ARG A 43 0.77 9.54 -3.12
C ARG A 43 -0.06 9.42 -4.38
N HIS A 44 -0.77 8.31 -4.57
CA HIS A 44 -1.72 8.15 -5.65
C HIS A 44 -2.84 9.19 -5.61
N ALA A 45 -3.46 9.40 -4.44
CA ALA A 45 -4.53 10.39 -4.30
C ALA A 45 -4.09 11.82 -4.64
N LEU A 46 -2.81 12.13 -4.37
CA LEU A 46 -2.21 13.44 -4.64
C LEU A 46 -1.58 13.55 -6.05
N GLY A 47 -1.64 12.51 -6.88
CA GLY A 47 -0.98 12.49 -8.20
C GLY A 47 0.55 12.60 -8.11
N ARG A 48 1.14 12.07 -7.03
CA ARG A 48 2.58 12.11 -6.75
C ARG A 48 3.21 10.71 -6.86
N PRO A 49 4.49 10.60 -7.25
CA PRO A 49 5.17 9.32 -7.25
C PRO A 49 5.38 8.82 -5.82
N PHE A 50 5.40 7.49 -5.66
CA PHE A 50 5.91 6.81 -4.49
C PHE A 50 7.06 5.92 -4.96
N ALA A 51 8.27 6.14 -4.45
CA ALA A 51 9.44 5.37 -4.82
C ALA A 51 9.76 4.38 -3.70
N CYS A 52 9.24 3.17 -3.81
CA CYS A 52 9.72 2.01 -3.06
C CYS A 52 10.52 1.09 -4.00
N GLU A 53 11.34 0.21 -3.44
CA GLU A 53 12.16 -0.74 -4.21
C GLU A 53 11.35 -1.49 -5.27
N TRP A 54 10.17 -2.01 -4.90
CA TRP A 54 9.27 -2.69 -5.83
C TRP A 54 8.82 -1.81 -7.00
N TYR A 55 8.40 -0.58 -6.73
CA TYR A 55 7.93 0.33 -7.78
C TYR A 55 9.08 0.77 -8.67
N VAL A 56 10.25 1.04 -8.09
CA VAL A 56 11.46 1.39 -8.84
C VAL A 56 11.93 0.21 -9.68
N HIS A 57 11.82 -1.02 -9.19
CA HIS A 57 12.13 -2.22 -9.97
C HIS A 57 11.22 -2.34 -11.21
N MET A 58 9.93 -2.03 -11.08
CA MET A 58 8.98 -2.07 -12.20
C MET A 58 9.07 -0.86 -13.15
N ALA A 59 9.32 0.33 -12.62
CA ALA A 59 9.19 1.60 -13.34
C ALA A 59 10.53 2.27 -13.72
N GLY A 60 11.63 1.84 -13.10
CA GLY A 60 12.86 2.63 -13.00
C GLY A 60 12.67 3.88 -12.12
N TRP A 61 13.56 4.87 -12.30
CA TRP A 61 13.56 6.13 -11.52
C TRP A 61 12.76 7.28 -12.16
N GLY A 62 12.09 7.03 -13.28
CA GLY A 62 11.30 8.04 -13.98
C GLY A 62 10.07 8.45 -13.18
N ARG A 63 9.87 9.75 -12.95
CA ARG A 63 8.73 10.28 -12.18
C ARG A 63 7.38 9.79 -12.72
N ASP A 64 7.16 9.94 -14.03
CA ASP A 64 5.87 9.63 -14.64
C ASP A 64 5.62 8.12 -14.70
N ALA A 65 6.69 7.34 -14.91
CA ALA A 65 6.64 5.88 -14.82
C ALA A 65 6.26 5.41 -13.41
N LEU A 66 6.83 6.01 -12.37
CA LEU A 66 6.48 5.71 -10.96
C LEU A 66 5.03 6.08 -10.63
N VAL A 67 4.54 7.21 -11.16
CA VAL A 67 3.12 7.58 -11.01
C VAL A 67 2.21 6.55 -11.67
N GLU A 68 2.57 6.09 -12.87
CA GLU A 68 1.77 5.09 -13.59
C GLU A 68 1.79 3.74 -12.88
N VAL A 69 2.95 3.25 -12.46
CA VAL A 69 3.06 2.00 -11.69
C VAL A 69 2.26 2.08 -10.39
N ASN A 70 2.35 3.18 -9.63
CA ASN A 70 1.55 3.35 -8.42
C ASN A 70 0.03 3.30 -8.72
N ARG A 71 -0.42 3.97 -9.79
CA ARG A 71 -1.82 3.93 -10.25
C ARG A 71 -2.25 2.50 -10.60
N GLN A 72 -1.41 1.76 -11.32
CA GLN A 72 -1.68 0.39 -11.73
C GLN A 72 -1.75 -0.57 -10.54
N THR A 73 -0.84 -0.43 -9.56
CA THR A 73 -0.85 -1.25 -8.34
C THR A 73 -2.11 -1.02 -7.51
N ILE A 74 -2.54 0.23 -7.33
CA ILE A 74 -3.80 0.50 -6.61
C ILE A 74 -5.01 -0.05 -7.38
N ALA A 75 -5.05 0.13 -8.71
CA ALA A 75 -6.10 -0.45 -9.53
C ALA A 75 -6.11 -1.98 -9.45
N ALA A 76 -4.95 -2.63 -9.43
CA ALA A 76 -4.81 -4.08 -9.26
C ALA A 76 -5.35 -4.53 -7.91
N ALA A 77 -4.96 -3.87 -6.81
CA ALA A 77 -5.47 -4.17 -5.47
C ALA A 77 -7.00 -4.06 -5.38
N PHE A 78 -7.62 -3.13 -6.10
CA PHE A 78 -9.08 -3.11 -6.25
C PHE A 78 -9.58 -4.29 -7.09
N ARG A 79 -9.04 -4.53 -8.29
CA ARG A 79 -9.51 -5.61 -9.18
C ARG A 79 -9.40 -6.99 -8.54
N HIS A 80 -8.30 -7.26 -7.85
CA HIS A 80 -7.99 -8.57 -7.27
C HIS A 80 -8.48 -8.72 -5.83
N ARG A 81 -9.19 -7.74 -5.27
CA ARG A 81 -9.66 -7.77 -3.86
C ARG A 81 -10.45 -9.02 -3.45
N GLY A 82 -11.08 -9.70 -4.41
CA GLY A 82 -11.84 -10.95 -4.20
C GLY A 82 -11.04 -12.23 -4.43
N ARG A 83 -9.79 -12.15 -4.90
CA ARG A 83 -8.93 -13.30 -5.22
C ARG A 83 -7.47 -12.94 -5.01
N HIS A 84 -6.93 -13.30 -3.85
CA HIS A 84 -5.51 -13.23 -3.54
C HIS A 84 -4.86 -14.58 -3.85
N GLN A 85 -3.74 -14.60 -4.59
CA GLN A 85 -2.99 -15.81 -4.93
C GLN A 85 -1.49 -15.56 -4.82
N GLY A 86 -0.74 -16.57 -4.37
CA GLY A 86 0.72 -16.51 -4.26
C GLY A 86 1.23 -16.65 -2.82
N PHE A 87 2.55 -16.61 -2.67
CA PHE A 87 3.26 -16.97 -1.43
C PHE A 87 3.02 -16.03 -0.24
N MET A 88 2.54 -14.81 -0.45
CA MET A 88 2.32 -13.80 0.60
C MET A 88 0.94 -13.14 0.51
N ALA A 89 0.01 -13.82 -0.18
CA ALA A 89 -1.31 -13.29 -0.51
C ALA A 89 -2.35 -13.67 0.56
N ASP A 90 -2.00 -13.61 1.85
CA ASP A 90 -2.92 -13.86 2.97
C ASP A 90 -3.59 -12.56 3.41
N TYR A 91 -4.84 -12.38 2.98
CA TYR A 91 -5.63 -11.19 3.33
C TYR A 91 -6.01 -11.15 4.82
N ARG A 92 -6.19 -12.28 5.49
CA ARG A 92 -6.53 -12.30 6.92
C ARG A 92 -5.33 -11.78 7.73
N GLN A 93 -4.13 -12.26 7.42
CA GLN A 93 -2.90 -11.79 8.06
C GLN A 93 -2.61 -10.32 7.72
N ALA A 94 -2.76 -9.91 6.45
CA ALA A 94 -2.60 -8.52 6.07
C ALA A 94 -3.58 -7.58 6.81
N ARG A 95 -4.82 -8.02 7.03
CA ARG A 95 -5.81 -7.29 7.83
C ARG A 95 -5.42 -7.19 9.30
N GLU A 96 -4.81 -8.23 9.84
CA GLU A 96 -4.29 -8.23 11.21
C GLU A 96 -3.15 -7.22 11.36
N LEU A 97 -2.17 -7.24 10.45
CA LEU A 97 -1.06 -6.27 10.45
C LEU A 97 -1.55 -4.82 10.40
N VAL A 98 -2.58 -4.54 9.58
CA VAL A 98 -3.20 -3.21 9.54
C VAL A 98 -3.90 -2.88 10.86
N ARG A 99 -4.54 -3.84 11.52
CA ARG A 99 -5.18 -3.65 12.82
C ARG A 99 -4.15 -3.33 13.91
N GLU A 100 -3.05 -4.07 13.95
CA GLU A 100 -1.96 -3.84 14.90
C GLU A 100 -1.31 -2.48 14.69
N ALA A 101 -1.06 -2.08 13.44
CA ALA A 101 -0.56 -0.76 13.12
C ALA A 101 -1.49 0.36 13.60
N LEU A 102 -2.80 0.21 13.42
CA LEU A 102 -3.79 1.15 13.96
C LEU A 102 -3.85 1.18 15.49
N ALA A 103 -3.39 0.12 16.16
CA ALA A 103 -3.24 0.06 17.61
C ALA A 103 -1.89 0.60 18.11
N GLY A 104 -1.09 1.22 17.24
CA GLY A 104 0.22 1.78 17.58
C GLY A 104 1.36 0.75 17.58
N LYS A 105 1.11 -0.47 17.08
CA LYS A 105 2.12 -1.53 16.93
C LYS A 105 2.51 -1.68 15.46
N ALA A 106 2.71 -0.55 14.79
CA ALA A 106 3.06 -0.53 13.38
C ALA A 106 4.45 -1.16 13.20
N PRO A 107 4.56 -2.18 12.35
CA PRO A 107 5.79 -2.93 12.31
C PRO A 107 6.76 -2.24 11.31
N GLU A 108 8.07 -2.28 11.60
CA GLU A 108 9.08 -1.44 10.90
C GLU A 108 9.54 -1.99 9.54
N LEU A 109 9.66 -3.32 9.38
CA LEU A 109 10.23 -3.98 8.21
C LEU A 109 9.30 -5.02 7.57
N ALA A 110 8.99 -4.90 6.27
CA ALA A 110 7.96 -5.70 5.60
C ALA A 110 8.15 -7.25 5.49
N SER A 111 9.06 -7.84 6.27
CA SER A 111 9.32 -9.28 6.41
C SER A 111 8.44 -9.91 7.49
N TRP A 112 7.14 -10.09 7.22
CA TRP A 112 6.17 -10.67 8.18
C TRP A 112 5.72 -12.11 7.89
N PHE A 113 6.47 -12.87 7.08
CA PHE A 113 6.19 -14.26 6.72
C PHE A 113 7.45 -15.11 6.77
#